data_AF-A0A7W6J4J8-F1
#
_entry.id   AF-A0A7W6J4J8-F1
#
_cell.length_a   1.000
_cell.length_b   1.000
_cell.length_c   1.000
_cell.angle_alpha   90.00
_cell.angle_beta   90.00
_cell.angle_gamma   90.00
#
_symmetry.space_group_name_H-M   'P 1'
#
loop_
_entity.id
_entity.type
_entity.pdbx_description
1 polymer ?
#
loop_
_entity_poly.entity_id
_entity_poly.type
_entity_poly.pdbx_seq_one_letter_code
_entity_poly.pdbx_strand_id
1 'polypeptide(L)'
;MDNDHIEEIFTALGPVTIRRMFGGKGVYCDGHILAVVYKGELLLKADEETAPLFADAGAVQWAYLSKTGKTAHMPYWSIPDEALDDPDEMTVWARRAYEAALRAK
;
A
#
# COMPACT_ATOMS: atom_id res chain seq x y z
N MET A 1 -8.00 0.28 11.69
CA MET A 1 -6.64 0.87 11.72
C MET A 1 -6.70 2.36 12.00
N ASP A 2 -6.16 2.73 13.15
CA ASP A 2 -5.97 4.11 13.59
C ASP A 2 -4.75 4.74 12.91
N ASN A 3 -4.61 6.06 12.98
CA ASN A 3 -3.51 6.76 12.30
C ASN A 3 -2.15 6.42 12.90
N ASP A 4 -2.09 6.38 14.23
CA ASP A 4 -0.88 6.09 15.00
C ASP A 4 -0.22 4.78 14.56
N HIS A 5 -1.00 3.70 14.46
CA HIS A 5 -0.51 2.40 14.01
C HIS A 5 0.00 2.40 12.56
N ILE A 6 -0.62 3.20 11.68
CA ILE A 6 -0.14 3.37 10.30
C ILE A 6 1.21 4.11 10.32
N GLU A 7 1.33 5.16 11.13
CA GLU A 7 2.59 5.91 11.29
C GLU A 7 3.70 5.02 11.84
N GLU A 8 3.41 4.13 12.79
CA GLU A 8 4.36 3.15 13.31
C GLU A 8 4.86 2.18 12.23
N ILE A 9 3.97 1.63 11.42
CA ILE A 9 4.33 0.73 10.30
C ILE A 9 5.31 1.39 9.34
N PHE A 10 5.10 2.67 9.03
CA PHE A 10 5.93 3.39 8.06
C PHE A 10 7.07 4.19 8.71
N THR A 11 7.23 4.13 10.03
CA THR A 11 8.24 4.89 10.77
C THR A 11 9.67 4.61 10.28
N ALA A 12 9.92 3.37 9.83
CA ALA A 12 11.20 2.95 9.27
C ALA A 12 11.55 3.63 7.93
N LEU A 13 10.55 4.14 7.20
CA LEU A 13 10.75 4.91 5.96
C LEU A 13 10.86 6.41 6.22
N GLY A 14 10.28 6.88 7.32
CA GLY A 14 10.25 8.29 7.69
C GLY A 14 8.83 8.78 8.01
N PRO A 15 8.67 10.10 8.24
CA PRO A 15 7.38 10.67 8.62
C PRO A 15 6.37 10.54 7.48
N VAL A 16 5.26 9.85 7.74
CA VAL A 16 4.14 9.76 6.81
C VAL A 16 3.00 10.70 7.18
N THR A 17 2.26 11.14 6.19
CA THR A 17 1.04 11.94 6.35
C THR A 17 -0.16 11.13 5.92
N ILE A 18 -1.20 11.11 6.74
CA ILE A 18 -2.43 10.39 6.45
C ILE A 18 -3.52 11.38 6.04
N ARG A 19 -4.15 11.13 4.89
CA ARG A 19 -5.25 11.96 4.37
C ARG A 19 -6.46 11.11 4.03
N ARG A 20 -7.65 11.70 3.98
CA ARG A 20 -8.87 10.97 3.59
C ARG A 20 -8.85 10.69 2.09
N MET A 21 -9.00 9.42 1.70
CA MET A 21 -8.95 9.02 0.29
C MET A 21 -9.78 7.76 0.02
N PHE A 22 -10.50 7.71 -1.11
CA PHE A 22 -11.32 6.56 -1.55
C PHE A 22 -12.32 6.03 -0.50
N GLY A 23 -12.85 6.91 0.36
CA GLY A 23 -13.73 6.50 1.46
C GLY A 23 -13.02 5.87 2.67
N GLY A 24 -11.69 5.76 2.62
CA GLY A 24 -10.82 5.38 3.73
C GLY A 24 -9.68 6.39 3.92
N LYS A 25 -8.44 5.91 4.00
CA LYS A 25 -7.24 6.73 4.24
C LYS A 25 -6.21 6.52 3.12
N GLY A 26 -5.49 7.56 2.76
CA GLY A 26 -4.29 7.48 1.91
C GLY A 26 -3.08 7.87 2.74
N VAL A 27 -1.99 7.11 2.59
CA VAL A 27 -0.73 7.28 3.29
C VAL A 27 0.29 7.85 2.33
N TYR A 28 0.88 8.97 2.73
CA TYR A 28 1.82 9.74 1.92
C TYR A 28 3.17 9.82 2.63
N CYS A 29 4.26 9.57 1.93
CA CYS A 29 5.61 9.86 2.41
C CYS A 29 6.23 10.87 1.44
N ASP A 30 6.77 11.97 1.97
CA ASP A 30 7.36 13.04 1.15
C ASP A 30 6.42 13.59 0.05
N GLY A 31 5.10 13.56 0.31
CA GLY A 31 4.08 13.97 -0.66
C GLY A 31 3.69 12.90 -1.69
N HIS A 32 4.35 11.74 -1.71
CA HIS A 32 4.05 10.61 -2.59
C HIS A 32 3.14 9.59 -1.92
N ILE A 33 2.06 9.20 -2.59
CA ILE A 33 1.15 8.16 -2.07
C ILE A 33 1.78 6.78 -2.23
N LEU A 34 2.02 6.12 -1.09
CA LEU A 34 2.63 4.78 -1.06
C LEU A 34 1.69 3.70 -0.51
N ALA A 35 0.62 4.06 0.18
CA ALA A 35 -0.36 3.08 0.65
C ALA A 35 -1.76 3.70 0.81
N VAL A 36 -2.77 2.86 0.90
CA VAL A 36 -4.16 3.25 1.19
C VAL A 36 -4.77 2.28 2.19
N VAL A 37 -5.60 2.79 3.09
CA VAL A 37 -6.46 1.97 3.95
C VAL A 37 -7.85 1.98 3.36
N TYR A 38 -8.31 0.81 2.92
CA TYR A 38 -9.64 0.61 2.36
C TYR A 38 -10.37 -0.49 3.13
N LYS A 39 -11.61 -0.22 3.55
CA LYS A 39 -12.42 -1.13 4.39
C LYS A 39 -11.73 -1.65 5.67
N GLY A 40 -10.71 -0.94 6.16
CA GLY A 40 -9.95 -1.31 7.35
C GLY A 40 -8.67 -2.08 7.06
N GLU A 41 -8.42 -2.44 5.81
CA GLU A 41 -7.20 -3.14 5.36
C GLU A 41 -6.21 -2.14 4.77
N LEU A 42 -4.94 -2.30 5.10
CA LEU A 42 -3.85 -1.52 4.54
C LEU A 42 -3.38 -2.18 3.24
N LEU A 43 -3.34 -1.40 2.17
CA LEU A 43 -2.92 -1.80 0.84
C LEU A 43 -1.70 -0.98 0.42
N LEU A 44 -0.63 -1.63 0.04
CA LEU A 44 0.63 -1.02 -0.39
C LEU A 44 0.62 -0.75 -1.89
N LYS A 45 1.21 0.37 -2.30
CA LYS A 45 1.36 0.71 -3.71
C LYS A 45 2.38 -0.22 -4.36
N ALA A 46 2.07 -0.70 -5.55
CA ALA A 46 3.03 -1.41 -6.39
C ALA A 46 2.96 -0.90 -7.83
N ASP A 47 4.13 -0.86 -8.47
CA ASP A 47 4.32 -0.56 -9.87
C ASP A 47 4.60 -1.84 -10.66
N GLU A 48 4.90 -1.74 -11.95
CA GLU A 48 5.18 -2.90 -12.81
C GLU A 48 6.42 -3.71 -12.36
N GLU A 49 7.39 -3.08 -11.68
CA GLU A 49 8.58 -3.75 -11.14
C GLU A 49 8.30 -4.47 -9.82
N THR A 50 7.45 -3.90 -8.98
CA THR A 50 7.17 -4.43 -7.63
C THR A 50 5.95 -5.34 -7.58
N ALA A 51 4.96 -5.16 -8.45
CA ALA A 51 3.77 -5.99 -8.56
C ALA A 51 4.04 -7.50 -8.64
N PRO A 52 4.99 -8.02 -9.45
CA PRO A 52 5.27 -9.45 -9.47
C PRO A 52 5.81 -9.97 -8.13
N LEU A 53 6.55 -9.14 -7.37
CA LEU A 53 7.02 -9.53 -6.04
C LEU A 53 5.84 -9.68 -5.07
N PHE A 54 4.91 -8.72 -5.08
CA PHE A 54 3.69 -8.81 -4.27
C PHE A 54 2.88 -10.06 -4.63
N ALA A 55 2.70 -10.33 -5.92
CA ALA A 55 1.98 -11.51 -6.37
C ALA A 55 2.64 -12.84 -5.94
N ASP A 56 3.97 -12.92 -5.99
CA ASP A 56 4.75 -14.10 -5.59
C ASP A 56 4.64 -14.36 -4.07
N ALA A 57 4.62 -13.28 -3.27
CA ALA A 57 4.40 -13.33 -1.83
C ALA A 57 2.92 -13.57 -1.44
N GLY A 58 2.05 -13.88 -2.41
CA GLY A 58 0.63 -14.17 -2.17
C GLY A 58 -0.25 -12.95 -1.91
N ALA A 59 0.26 -11.72 -2.10
CA ALA A 59 -0.56 -10.53 -2.00
C ALA A 59 -1.57 -10.45 -3.15
N VAL A 60 -2.70 -9.81 -2.86
CA VAL A 60 -3.81 -9.66 -3.81
C VAL A 60 -3.90 -8.22 -4.28
N GLN A 61 -3.92 -8.02 -5.60
CA GLN A 61 -4.14 -6.70 -6.18
C GLN A 61 -5.57 -6.23 -5.90
N TRP A 62 -5.70 -4.99 -5.45
CA TRP A 62 -6.99 -4.36 -5.30
C TRP A 62 -7.64 -4.13 -6.68
N ALA A 63 -8.69 -4.90 -6.92
CA ALA A 63 -9.58 -4.74 -8.05
C ALA A 63 -10.95 -4.26 -7.56
N TYR A 64 -11.54 -3.29 -8.27
CA TYR A 64 -12.92 -2.89 -8.02
C TYR A 64 -13.75 -2.96 -9.30
N LEU A 65 -14.99 -3.41 -9.18
CA LEU A 65 -15.93 -3.41 -10.29
C LEU A 65 -16.44 -1.99 -10.50
N SER A 66 -16.12 -1.39 -11.64
CA SER A 66 -16.68 -0.11 -12.03
C SER A 66 -18.18 -0.25 -12.33
N LYS A 67 -18.93 0.85 -12.19
CA LYS A 67 -20.37 0.91 -12.51
C LYS A 67 -20.68 0.52 -13.96
N THR A 68 -19.70 0.58 -14.85
CA THR A 68 -19.81 0.19 -16.26
C THR A 68 -19.52 -1.30 -16.51
N GLY A 69 -19.36 -2.12 -15.47
CA GLY A 69 -19.08 -3.56 -15.58
C GLY A 69 -17.63 -3.91 -15.90
N LYS A 70 -16.74 -2.92 -15.99
CA LYS A 70 -15.29 -3.13 -16.17
C LYS A 70 -14.59 -3.23 -14.81
N THR A 71 -13.81 -4.28 -14.61
CA THR A 71 -12.90 -4.38 -13.46
C THR A 71 -11.75 -3.40 -13.64
N ALA A 72 -11.62 -2.44 -12.72
CA ALA A 72 -10.49 -1.53 -12.66
C ALA A 72 -9.48 -2.06 -11.63
N HIS A 73 -8.27 -2.31 -12.09
CA HIS A 73 -7.15 -2.76 -11.27
C HIS A 73 -6.39 -1.55 -10.77
N MET A 74 -6.36 -1.38 -9.45
CA MET A 74 -5.63 -0.29 -8.82
C MET A 74 -4.19 -0.74 -8.57
N PRO A 75 -3.19 0.15 -8.61
CA PRO A 75 -1.80 -0.19 -8.26
C PRO A 75 -1.62 -0.34 -6.74
N TYR A 76 -2.57 -0.93 -6.03
CA TYR A 76 -2.48 -1.21 -4.60
C TYR A 76 -2.70 -2.70 -4.37
N TRP A 77 -1.92 -3.27 -3.45
CA TRP A 77 -1.88 -4.70 -3.16
C TRP A 77 -2.00 -4.91 -1.65
N SER A 78 -2.60 -6.02 -1.24
CA SER A 78 -2.62 -6.41 0.17
C SER A 78 -1.21 -6.64 0.71
N ILE A 79 -1.07 -6.56 2.03
CA ILE A 79 0.17 -6.92 2.71
C ILE A 79 0.30 -8.46 2.69
N PRO A 80 1.45 -9.02 2.28
CA PRO A 80 1.73 -10.45 2.40
C PRO A 80 1.64 -10.92 3.86
N ASP A 81 1.18 -12.16 4.10
CA ASP A 81 1.11 -12.75 5.44
C ASP A 81 2.45 -12.69 6.18
N GLU A 82 3.55 -12.94 5.46
CA GLU A 82 4.92 -12.89 6.00
C GLU A 82 5.26 -11.52 6.61
N ALA A 83 4.72 -10.45 6.04
CA ALA A 83 4.92 -9.08 6.49
C ALA A 83 3.93 -8.66 7.59
N LEU A 84 2.84 -9.39 7.78
CA LEU A 84 1.91 -9.13 8.90
C LEU A 84 2.48 -9.64 10.22
N ASP A 85 3.21 -10.75 10.19
CA ASP A 85 3.83 -11.35 11.38
C ASP A 85 5.25 -10.86 11.64
N ASP A 86 5.94 -10.30 10.62
CA ASP A 86 7.33 -9.86 10.74
C ASP A 86 7.53 -8.36 10.38
N PRO A 87 7.94 -7.50 11.34
CA PRO A 87 8.09 -6.06 11.12
C PRO A 87 9.28 -5.70 10.23
N ASP A 88 10.32 -6.54 10.18
CA ASP A 88 11.45 -6.34 9.26
C ASP A 88 10.96 -6.57 7.82
N GLU A 89 10.21 -7.64 7.57
CA GLU A 89 9.58 -7.89 6.27
C GLU A 89 8.63 -6.76 5.88
N MET A 90 7.77 -6.30 6.80
CA MET A 90 6.88 -5.16 6.56
C MET A 90 7.64 -3.91 6.10
N THR A 91 8.80 -3.65 6.70
CA THR A 91 9.67 -2.54 6.31
C THR A 91 10.16 -2.70 4.87
N VAL A 92 10.52 -3.91 4.45
CA VAL A 92 10.94 -4.18 3.06
C VAL A 92 9.79 -3.91 2.08
N TRP A 93 8.57 -4.38 2.38
CA TRP A 93 7.41 -4.15 1.52
C TRP A 93 6.99 -2.69 1.47
N ALA A 94 7.00 -2.01 2.61
CA ALA A 94 6.75 -0.58 2.70
C ALA A 94 7.78 0.20 1.86
N ARG A 95 9.05 -0.18 1.91
CA ARG A 95 10.11 0.44 1.11
C ARG A 95 9.87 0.26 -0.39
N ARG A 96 9.53 -0.95 -0.82
CA ARG A 96 9.15 -1.24 -2.21
C ARG A 96 7.98 -0.36 -2.67
N ALA A 97 6.99 -0.18 -1.80
CA ALA A 97 5.84 0.67 -2.09
C ALA A 97 6.21 2.15 -2.21
N TYR A 98 7.14 2.63 -1.38
CA TYR A 98 7.69 3.97 -1.50
C TYR A 98 8.47 4.17 -2.79
N GLU A 99 9.32 3.21 -3.18
CA GLU A 99 10.03 3.26 -4.47
C GLU A 99 9.05 3.27 -5.66
N ALA A 100 8.00 2.44 -5.61
CA ALA A 100 6.93 2.46 -6.60
C ALA A 100 6.22 3.83 -6.66
N ALA A 101 6.01 4.47 -5.51
CA ALA A 101 5.41 5.80 -5.41
C ALA A 101 6.30 6.91 -6.00
N LEU A 102 7.62 6.77 -5.89
CA LEU A 102 8.61 7.67 -6.50
C LEU A 102 8.68 7.51 -8.03
N ARG A 103 8.57 6.27 -8.53
CA ARG A 103 8.56 5.96 -9.98
C ARG A 103 7.28 6.44 -10.68
N ALA A 104 6.16 6.46 -9.98
CA ALA A 104 4.85 6.87 -10.52
C ALA A 104 4.70 8.39 -10.74
N LYS A 105 5.80 9.12 -10.93
CA LYS A 105 5.85 10.58 -11.10
C LYS A 105 5.58 11.01 -12.55
#